data_AF-A0A3M1C470-F1
#
_entry.id   AF-A0A3M1C470-F1
#
_cell.length_a   1.000
_cell.length_b   1.000
_cell.length_c   1.000
_cell.angle_alpha   90.00
_cell.angle_beta   90.00
_cell.angle_gamma   90.00
#
_symmetry.space_group_name_H-M   'P 1'
#
loop_
_entity.id
_entity.type
_entity.pdbx_description
1 polymer ?
#
loop_
_entity_poly.entity_id
_entity_poly.type
_entity_poly.pdbx_seq_one_letter_code
_entity_poly.pdbx_strand_id
1 'polypeptide(L)'
;MIQRIQSLYLLIISILSSLLIFFSFQYNIIEMSHIEHLRLNIISAQNKYLLIASVLNLVISVDALTILFLYKNRKLQMTLCHYLTGMNLILISLMYYGAKQINGIPVYQLPFIIPIINIILSQLARYYIKKDDDLIKSADRIR
;
A
#
# COMPACT_ATOMS: atom_id res chain seq x y z
N MET A 1 -16.33 13.02 -9.68
CA MET A 1 -15.91 12.27 -10.89
C MET A 1 -15.03 11.08 -10.49
N ILE A 2 -15.63 10.02 -9.92
CA ILE A 2 -14.97 8.73 -9.59
C ILE A 2 -14.72 7.87 -10.86
N GLN A 3 -15.21 8.35 -12.01
CA GLN A 3 -15.19 7.65 -13.30
C GLN A 3 -13.93 7.97 -14.13
N ARG A 4 -12.76 8.07 -13.48
CA ARG A 4 -11.48 8.22 -14.19
C ARG A 4 -10.57 7.06 -13.82
N ILE A 5 -9.75 6.60 -14.75
CA ILE A 5 -8.86 5.44 -14.58
C ILE A 5 -7.95 5.57 -13.33
N GLN A 6 -7.56 6.79 -12.96
CA GLN A 6 -6.78 7.07 -11.73
C GLN A 6 -7.43 6.57 -10.43
N SER A 7 -8.76 6.74 -10.26
CA SER A 7 -9.45 6.36 -9.03
C SER A 7 -9.58 4.85 -8.91
N LEU A 8 -9.60 4.13 -10.03
CA LEU A 8 -9.58 2.66 -10.04
C LEU A 8 -8.24 2.14 -9.50
N TYR A 9 -7.10 2.73 -9.91
CA TYR A 9 -5.80 2.33 -9.36
C TYR A 9 -5.68 2.64 -7.86
N LEU A 10 -6.13 3.82 -7.41
CA LEU A 10 -6.10 4.19 -5.99
C LEU A 10 -7.00 3.30 -5.15
N LEU A 11 -8.17 2.91 -5.68
CA LEU A 11 -9.09 1.99 -5.02
C LEU A 11 -8.47 0.59 -4.89
N ILE A 12 -7.83 0.08 -5.93
CA ILE A 12 -7.09 -1.20 -5.86
C ILE A 12 -5.98 -1.14 -4.82
N ILE A 13 -5.20 -0.06 -4.75
CA ILE A 13 -4.16 0.11 -3.73
C ILE A 13 -4.76 0.05 -2.32
N SER A 14 -5.88 0.73 -2.08
CA SER A 14 -6.56 0.71 -0.78
C SER A 14 -7.05 -0.70 -0.42
N ILE A 15 -7.66 -1.42 -1.35
CA ILE A 15 -8.12 -2.81 -1.13
C ILE A 15 -6.94 -3.72 -0.82
N LEU A 16 -5.88 -3.69 -1.65
CA LEU A 16 -4.70 -4.53 -1.45
C LEU A 16 -4.00 -4.23 -0.12
N SER A 17 -3.85 -2.95 0.24
CA SER A 17 -3.25 -2.54 1.50
C SER A 17 -4.11 -2.96 2.69
N SER A 18 -5.45 -2.92 2.56
CA SER A 18 -6.39 -3.40 3.57
C SER A 18 -6.35 -4.92 3.73
N LEU A 19 -6.26 -5.66 2.62
CA LEU A 19 -6.07 -7.12 2.64
C LEU A 19 -4.76 -7.51 3.31
N LEU A 20 -3.68 -6.74 3.10
CA LEU A 20 -2.39 -6.99 3.73
C LEU A 20 -2.46 -6.92 5.27
N ILE A 21 -3.36 -6.11 5.84
CA ILE A 21 -3.59 -6.06 7.30
C ILE A 21 -4.09 -7.42 7.82
N PHE A 22 -5.02 -8.04 7.10
CA PHE A 22 -5.58 -9.35 7.47
C PHE A 22 -4.57 -10.49 7.29
N PHE A 23 -3.66 -10.35 6.33
CA PHE A 23 -2.56 -11.31 6.12
C PHE A 23 -1.46 -11.25 7.19
N SER A 24 -1.67 -10.47 8.28
CA SER A 24 -0.86 -10.41 9.51
C SER A 24 0.22 -11.48 9.55
N PHE A 25 1.45 -11.08 9.21
CA PHE A 25 2.63 -11.91 8.96
C PHE A 25 2.57 -13.26 9.65
N GLN A 26 1.95 -14.23 8.98
CA GLN A 26 1.67 -15.52 9.58
C GLN A 26 2.96 -16.34 9.50
N TYR A 27 3.82 -16.14 10.51
CA TYR A 27 4.93 -17.05 10.76
C TYR A 27 4.33 -18.32 11.34
N ASN A 28 3.94 -19.24 10.46
CA ASN A 28 3.75 -20.63 10.85
C ASN A 28 5.14 -21.16 11.24
N ILE A 29 5.48 -21.08 12.52
CA ILE A 29 6.34 -22.10 13.11
C ILE A 29 5.50 -23.36 12.98
N ILE A 30 5.93 -24.29 12.13
CA ILE A 30 5.30 -25.60 12.00
C ILE A 30 5.62 -26.35 13.29
N GLU A 31 4.91 -26.03 14.37
CA GLU A 31 4.74 -26.93 15.49
C GLU A 31 3.32 -27.48 15.41
N MET A 32 3.29 -28.77 15.10
CA MET A 32 2.13 -29.60 14.93
C MET A 32 1.37 -29.72 16.25
N SER A 33 0.57 -28.72 16.63
CA SER A 33 -0.55 -28.93 17.56
C SER A 33 -1.46 -27.72 17.64
N HIS A 34 -2.74 -28.02 17.49
CA HIS A 34 -3.89 -27.22 17.93
C HIS A 34 -4.31 -26.02 17.06
N ILE A 35 -5.50 -26.24 16.53
CA ILE A 35 -6.51 -25.27 16.11
C ILE A 35 -6.75 -24.32 17.28
N GLU A 36 -5.88 -23.32 17.48
CA GLU A 36 -6.23 -22.15 18.25
C GLU A 36 -5.66 -20.91 17.58
N HIS A 37 -6.57 -19.98 17.36
CA HIS A 37 -6.31 -18.58 17.06
C HIS A 37 -6.04 -18.20 15.61
N LEU A 38 -7.17 -18.05 14.91
CA LEU A 38 -7.65 -16.78 14.33
C LEU A 38 -7.46 -15.56 15.28
N ARG A 39 -6.31 -15.44 15.96
CA ARG A 39 -5.92 -14.20 16.61
C ARG A 39 -5.56 -13.27 15.48
N LEU A 40 -6.25 -12.15 15.46
CA LEU A 40 -5.67 -10.88 15.05
C LEU A 40 -4.33 -10.72 15.79
N ASN A 41 -3.27 -11.36 15.29
CA ASN A 41 -1.89 -11.23 15.73
C ASN A 41 -1.35 -9.89 15.20
N ILE A 42 -2.10 -8.82 15.48
CA ILE A 42 -1.67 -7.44 15.33
C ILE A 42 -0.46 -7.18 16.25
N ILE A 43 -0.18 -8.09 17.21
CA ILE A 43 0.75 -7.85 18.32
C ILE A 43 1.47 -9.13 18.79
N SER A 44 1.93 -10.03 17.91
CA SER A 44 3.05 -10.94 18.30
C SER A 44 4.38 -10.20 18.13
N ALA A 45 4.50 -9.12 18.91
CA ALA A 45 5.51 -8.09 18.84
C ALA A 45 6.85 -8.50 19.47
N GLN A 46 7.52 -9.52 18.94
CA GLN A 46 8.97 -9.68 19.20
C GLN A 46 9.83 -8.88 18.21
N ASN A 47 9.28 -8.51 17.05
CA ASN A 47 10.01 -7.79 16.01
C ASN A 47 9.51 -6.36 15.82
N LYS A 48 10.31 -5.39 16.27
CA LYS A 48 10.00 -3.96 16.16
C LYS A 48 9.78 -3.51 14.70
N TYR A 49 10.50 -4.08 13.74
CA TYR A 49 10.39 -3.68 12.33
C TYR A 49 9.04 -4.07 11.72
N LEU A 50 8.51 -5.24 12.08
CA LEU A 50 7.20 -5.69 11.59
C LEU A 50 6.04 -4.91 12.20
N LEU A 51 6.17 -4.49 13.46
CA LEU A 51 5.20 -3.59 14.09
C LEU A 51 5.19 -2.23 13.40
N ILE A 52 6.36 -1.67 13.10
CA ILE A 52 6.45 -0.41 12.35
C ILE A 52 5.89 -0.60 10.93
N ALA A 53 6.15 -1.74 10.28
CA ALA A 53 5.60 -2.07 8.98
C ALA A 53 4.05 -2.14 8.98
N SER A 54 3.43 -2.74 10.00
CA SER A 54 1.97 -2.84 10.08
C SER A 54 1.32 -1.47 10.29
N VAL A 55 1.90 -0.62 11.14
CA VAL A 55 1.45 0.77 11.33
C VAL A 55 1.61 1.57 10.03
N LEU A 56 2.74 1.44 9.35
CA LEU A 56 2.97 2.11 8.06
C LEU A 56 1.97 1.64 7.00
N ASN A 57 1.64 0.35 6.94
CA ASN A 57 0.65 -0.18 6.01
C ASN A 57 -0.76 0.38 6.29
N LEU A 58 -1.13 0.57 7.55
CA LEU A 58 -2.38 1.26 7.92
C LEU A 58 -2.41 2.69 7.37
N VAL A 59 -1.32 3.44 7.54
CA VAL A 59 -1.19 4.79 6.99
C VAL A 59 -1.33 4.78 5.47
N ILE A 60 -0.66 3.86 4.77
CA ILE A 60 -0.75 3.71 3.31
C ILE A 60 -2.20 3.45 2.86
N SER A 61 -2.94 2.57 3.57
CA SER A 61 -4.33 2.27 3.23
C SER A 61 -5.24 3.49 3.37
N VAL A 62 -5.09 4.23 4.48
CA VAL A 62 -5.84 5.47 4.71
C VAL A 62 -5.46 6.53 3.69
N ASP A 63 -4.18 6.71 3.40
CA ASP A 63 -3.69 7.69 2.42
C ASP A 63 -4.22 7.39 1.02
N ALA A 64 -4.26 6.13 0.59
CA ALA A 64 -4.84 5.76 -0.70
C ALA A 64 -6.32 6.17 -0.81
N LEU A 65 -7.09 6.03 0.28
CA LEU A 65 -8.49 6.47 0.35
C LEU A 65 -8.61 8.00 0.37
N THR A 66 -7.77 8.70 1.14
CA THR A 66 -7.83 10.17 1.20
C THR A 66 -7.50 10.79 -0.17
N ILE A 67 -6.51 10.25 -0.88
CA ILE A 67 -6.16 10.69 -2.24
C ILE A 67 -7.34 10.51 -3.19
N LEU A 68 -8.10 9.42 -3.07
CA LEU A 68 -9.29 9.15 -3.89
C LEU A 68 -10.35 10.25 -3.74
N PHE A 69 -10.58 10.74 -2.53
CA PHE A 69 -11.53 11.84 -2.26
C PHE A 69 -10.98 13.23 -2.62
N LEU A 70 -9.67 13.38 -2.83
CA LEU A 70 -9.03 14.66 -3.11
C LEU A 70 -9.13 15.12 -4.58
N TYR A 71 -10.20 14.74 -5.27
CA TYR A 71 -10.39 14.94 -6.72
C TYR A 71 -10.42 16.40 -7.17
N LYS A 72 -10.61 17.35 -6.24
CA LYS A 72 -10.62 18.78 -6.52
C LYS A 72 -9.21 19.35 -6.76
N ASN A 73 -8.18 18.77 -6.14
CA ASN A 73 -6.82 19.31 -6.16
C ASN A 73 -5.84 18.34 -6.85
N ARG A 74 -5.76 18.42 -8.19
CA ARG A 74 -4.93 17.53 -9.02
C ARG A 74 -3.44 17.58 -8.66
N LYS A 75 -2.91 18.78 -8.40
CA LYS A 75 -1.52 18.95 -7.95
C LYS A 75 -1.25 18.19 -6.65
N LEU A 76 -2.15 18.34 -5.67
CA LEU A 76 -2.03 17.67 -4.38
C LEU A 76 -2.13 16.14 -4.52
N GLN A 77 -3.07 15.65 -5.35
CA GLN A 77 -3.17 14.21 -5.66
C GLN A 77 -1.88 13.65 -6.25
N MET A 78 -1.24 14.36 -7.19
CA MET A 78 0.04 13.91 -7.77
C MET A 78 1.15 13.83 -6.73
N THR A 79 1.25 14.84 -5.87
CA THR A 79 2.25 14.89 -4.80
C THR A 79 2.03 13.77 -3.78
N LEU A 80 0.78 13.53 -3.35
CA LEU A 80 0.48 12.43 -2.44
C LEU A 80 0.71 11.06 -3.09
N CYS A 81 0.40 10.85 -4.37
CA CYS A 81 0.76 9.61 -5.07
C CYS A 81 2.28 9.37 -5.11
N HIS A 82 3.08 10.44 -5.18
CA HIS A 82 4.54 10.34 -5.10
C HIS A 82 4.97 9.89 -3.70
N TYR A 83 4.44 10.51 -2.64
CA TYR A 83 4.70 10.07 -1.26
C TYR A 83 4.22 8.63 -0.99
N LEU A 84 3.06 8.25 -1.51
CA LEU A 84 2.52 6.89 -1.41
C LEU A 84 3.49 5.85 -1.99
N THR A 85 4.13 6.18 -3.11
CA THR A 85 5.21 5.33 -3.68
C THR A 85 6.37 5.20 -2.71
N GLY A 86 6.85 6.32 -2.14
CA GLY A 86 7.94 6.33 -1.17
C GLY A 86 7.62 5.51 0.08
N MET A 87 6.41 5.62 0.62
CA MET A 87 5.97 4.82 1.76
C MET A 87 5.94 3.32 1.45
N ASN A 88 5.48 2.91 0.27
CA ASN A 88 5.51 1.50 -0.12
C ASN A 88 6.95 0.96 -0.28
N LEU A 89 7.90 1.79 -0.73
CA LEU A 89 9.33 1.41 -0.75
C LEU A 89 9.87 1.18 0.67
N ILE A 90 9.58 2.09 1.59
CA ILE A 90 9.97 1.96 3.01
C ILE A 90 9.33 0.70 3.62
N LEU A 91 8.06 0.43 3.29
CA LEU A 91 7.35 -0.76 3.76
C LEU A 91 8.06 -2.06 3.33
N ILE A 92 8.49 -2.16 2.07
CA ILE A 92 9.26 -3.32 1.57
C ILE A 92 10.54 -3.50 2.39
N SER A 93 11.29 -2.42 2.61
CA SER A 93 12.52 -2.49 3.40
C SER A 93 12.25 -2.98 4.82
N LEU A 94 11.24 -2.43 5.51
CA LEU A 94 10.87 -2.84 6.87
C LEU A 94 10.43 -4.31 6.93
N MET A 95 9.64 -4.77 5.96
CA MET A 95 9.22 -6.17 5.87
C MET A 95 10.42 -7.10 5.66
N TYR A 96 11.38 -6.70 4.82
CA TYR A 96 12.60 -7.47 4.57
C TYR A 96 13.48 -7.60 5.83
N TYR A 97 13.77 -6.48 6.52
CA TYR A 97 14.55 -6.50 7.76
C TYR A 97 13.83 -7.25 8.88
N GLY A 98 12.50 -7.08 8.98
CA GLY A 98 11.67 -7.82 9.92
C GLY A 98 11.75 -9.33 9.70
N ALA A 99 11.58 -9.80 8.46
CA ALA A 99 11.68 -11.21 8.15
C ALA A 99 13.07 -11.79 8.47
N LYS A 100 14.15 -11.06 8.17
CA LYS A 100 15.53 -11.50 8.44
C LYS A 100 15.78 -11.75 9.93
N GLN A 101 15.25 -10.92 10.82
CA GLN A 101 15.49 -11.03 12.27
C GLN A 101 14.80 -12.26 12.91
N ILE A 102 13.82 -12.86 12.23
CA ILE A 102 13.05 -13.99 12.76
C ILE A 102 13.73 -15.34 12.44
N ASN A 103 14.89 -15.36 11.76
CA ASN A 103 15.58 -16.58 11.29
C ASN A 103 14.69 -17.52 10.45
N GLY A 104 13.48 -17.09 10.09
CA GLY A 104 12.63 -17.78 9.13
C GLY A 104 13.23 -17.54 7.75
N ILE A 105 13.35 -18.62 6.97
CA ILE A 105 13.49 -18.50 5.52
C ILE A 105 12.39 -17.52 5.09
N PRO A 106 12.70 -16.43 4.36
CA PRO A 106 11.66 -15.61 3.77
C PRO A 106 10.99 -16.51 2.74
N VAL A 107 9.98 -17.26 3.17
CA VAL A 107 8.98 -17.75 2.24
C VAL A 107 8.42 -16.45 1.68
N TYR A 108 8.81 -16.13 0.45
CA TYR A 108 8.35 -14.96 -0.29
C TYR A 108 6.85 -15.14 -0.54
N GLN A 109 6.06 -14.99 0.52
CA GLN A 109 4.64 -15.18 0.51
C GLN A 109 3.99 -14.00 -0.22
N LEU A 110 2.76 -14.22 -0.68
CA LEU A 110 1.88 -13.23 -1.29
C LEU A 110 1.98 -11.80 -0.69
N PRO A 111 2.12 -11.59 0.63
CA PRO A 111 2.17 -10.26 1.23
C PRO A 111 3.33 -9.38 0.77
N PHE A 112 4.51 -9.93 0.43
CA PHE A 112 5.66 -9.14 -0.03
C PHE A 112 5.47 -8.56 -1.44
N ILE A 113 4.59 -9.17 -2.24
CA ILE A 113 4.32 -8.74 -3.62
C ILE A 113 3.37 -7.53 -3.63
N ILE A 114 2.47 -7.43 -2.65
CA ILE A 114 1.48 -6.34 -2.55
C ILE A 114 2.11 -4.94 -2.57
N PRO A 115 3.11 -4.59 -1.75
CA PRO A 115 3.69 -3.24 -1.79
C PRO A 115 4.43 -2.96 -3.11
N ILE A 116 4.95 -3.99 -3.80
CA ILE A 116 5.55 -3.85 -5.14
C ILE A 116 4.46 -3.51 -6.16
N ILE A 117 3.32 -4.20 -6.11
CA ILE A 117 2.15 -3.89 -6.96
C ILE A 117 1.68 -2.46 -6.67
N ASN A 118 1.56 -2.07 -5.40
CA ASN A 118 1.14 -0.73 -5.00
C ASN A 118 2.04 0.37 -5.57
N ILE A 119 3.36 0.15 -5.64
CA ILE A 119 4.31 1.08 -6.29
C ILE A 119 3.97 1.26 -7.77
N ILE A 120 3.72 0.17 -8.50
CA ILE A 120 3.39 0.26 -9.92
C ILE A 120 2.06 1.00 -10.10
N LEU A 121 1.05 0.65 -9.30
CA LEU A 121 -0.27 1.27 -9.34
C LEU A 121 -0.23 2.76 -8.97
N SER A 122 0.57 3.17 -7.99
CA SER A 122 0.67 4.58 -7.57
C SER A 122 1.32 5.44 -8.66
N GLN A 123 2.29 4.89 -9.37
CA GLN A 123 2.95 5.53 -10.51
C GLN A 123 1.99 5.68 -11.69
N LEU A 124 1.21 4.64 -12.00
CA LEU A 124 0.15 4.70 -13.00
C LEU A 124 -0.91 5.73 -12.61
N ALA A 125 -1.41 5.70 -11.37
CA ALA A 125 -2.37 6.69 -10.88
C ALA A 125 -1.85 8.12 -11.09
N ARG A 126 -0.59 8.39 -10.73
CA ARG A 126 0.03 9.71 -10.93
C ARG A 126 0.14 10.09 -12.41
N TYR A 127 0.51 9.16 -13.28
CA TYR A 127 0.59 9.39 -14.72
C TYR A 127 -0.77 9.80 -15.29
N TYR A 128 -1.84 9.09 -14.94
CA TYR A 128 -3.20 9.42 -15.39
C TYR A 128 -3.72 10.72 -14.78
N ILE A 129 -3.40 11.04 -13.51
CA ILE A 129 -3.72 12.35 -12.92
C ILE A 129 -3.08 13.49 -13.72
N LYS A 130 -1.80 13.33 -14.10
CA LYS A 130 -1.08 14.34 -14.89
C LYS A 130 -1.68 14.53 -16.28
N LYS A 131 -1.95 13.42 -16.98
CA LYS A 131 -2.58 13.44 -18.31
C LYS A 131 -3.94 14.14 -18.27
N ASP A 132 -4.73 13.84 -17.25
CA ASP A 132 -6.03 14.47 -17.02
C ASP A 132 -5.94 15.98 -16.78
N ASP A 133 -4.93 16.43 -16.01
CA ASP A 133 -4.71 17.85 -15.72
C ASP A 133 -4.23 18.62 -16.97
N ASP A 134 -3.36 17.99 -17.77
CA ASP A 134 -2.86 18.56 -19.03
C ASP A 134 -3.97 18.70 -20.08
N LEU A 135 -4.90 17.74 -20.16
CA LEU A 135 -6.06 17.80 -21.05
C LEU A 135 -6.97 18.99 -20.74
N ILE A 136 -7.24 19.25 -19.46
CA ILE A 136 -8.06 20.40 -19.02
C ILE A 136 -7.36 21.71 -19.42
N LYS A 137 -6.06 21.83 -19.15
CA LYS A 137 -5.26 23.01 -19.52
C LYS A 137 -5.13 23.23 -21.02
N SER A 138 -5.17 22.17 -21.83
CA SER A 138 -5.17 22.31 -23.29
C SER A 138 -6.52 22.80 -23.82
N ALA A 139 -7.63 22.34 -23.24
CA ALA A 139 -8.96 22.79 -23.62
C ALA A 139 -9.19 24.27 -23.27
N ASP A 140 -8.70 24.71 -22.11
CA ASP A 140 -8.80 26.11 -21.68
C ASP A 140 -7.95 27.07 -22.54
N ARG A 141 -6.90 26.57 -23.20
CA ARG A 141 -6.03 27.38 -24.08
C ARG A 141 -6.61 27.65 -25.47
N ILE A 142 -7.66 26.92 -25.87
CA ILE A 142 -8.31 27.06 -27.19
C ILE A 142 -9.49 28.05 -27.12
N ARG A 143 -9.99 28.36 -25.91
CA ARG A 143 -10.97 29.42 -25.67
C ARG A 143 -10.29 30.77 -25.52
#